data_AF-A0A6I5X746-F1
#
_entry.id   AF-A0A6I5X746-F1
#
_cell.length_a   1.000
_cell.length_b   1.000
_cell.length_c   1.000
_cell.angle_alpha   90.00
_cell.angle_beta   90.00
_cell.angle_gamma   90.00
#
_symmetry.space_group_name_H-M   'P 1'
#
loop_
_entity.id
_entity.type
_entity.pdbx_description
1 polymer ?
#
loop_
_entity_poly.entity_id
_entity_poly.type
_entity_poly.pdbx_seq_one_letter_code
_entity_poly.pdbx_strand_id
1 'polypeptide(L)'
;MREALEPMAMALAVERVTEFDIATAEQLLQKISHVPDGSPEWLKLDREFHWLWYSLLPMPRLLRTIEQLLDVAQRYRAAFNLTPGMRNVSDLEHWMLLEAMKGRQAEDAKALLQVHLRHVPTSLETPTAANFFRTDPSDTAD
;
A
#
# COMPACT_ATOMS: atom_id res chain seq x y z
N MET A 1 -8.54 7.85 -7.89
CA MET A 1 -7.40 8.80 -7.76
C MET A 1 -6.20 8.16 -7.09
N ARG A 2 -6.36 7.53 -5.90
CA ARG A 2 -5.29 6.77 -5.22
C ARG A 2 -4.60 5.75 -6.13
N GLU A 3 -5.39 4.88 -6.77
CA GLU A 3 -4.93 3.85 -7.71
C GLU A 3 -4.10 4.37 -8.92
N ALA A 4 -4.16 5.68 -9.21
CA ALA A 4 -3.33 6.29 -10.23
C ALA A 4 -2.10 6.98 -9.63
N LEU A 5 -2.28 7.75 -8.55
CA LEU A 5 -1.23 8.61 -8.00
C LEU A 5 -0.23 7.86 -7.12
N GLU A 6 -0.70 6.93 -6.29
CA GLU A 6 0.17 6.20 -5.35
C GLU A 6 1.10 5.21 -6.05
N PRO A 7 0.63 4.37 -7.00
CA PRO A 7 1.53 3.51 -7.79
C PRO A 7 2.56 4.29 -8.60
N MET A 8 2.17 5.42 -9.19
CA MET A 8 3.11 6.31 -9.87
C MET A 8 4.15 6.87 -8.89
N ALA A 9 3.72 7.35 -7.72
CA ALA A 9 4.61 7.88 -6.69
C ALA A 9 5.59 6.82 -6.20
N MET A 10 5.11 5.60 -5.96
CA MET A 10 5.92 4.44 -5.56
C MET A 10 7.00 4.12 -6.60
N ALA A 11 6.63 4.05 -7.88
CA ALA A 11 7.58 3.81 -8.97
C ALA A 11 8.67 4.88 -9.04
N LEU A 12 8.31 6.15 -8.87
CA LEU A 12 9.28 7.26 -8.86
C LEU A 12 10.18 7.24 -7.61
N ALA A 13 9.67 6.71 -6.49
CA ALA A 13 10.44 6.62 -5.25
C ALA A 13 11.58 5.60 -5.36
N VAL A 14 11.45 4.58 -6.22
CA VAL A 14 12.47 3.55 -6.46
C VAL A 14 13.81 4.13 -6.90
N GLU A 15 13.82 5.21 -7.68
CA GLU A 15 15.04 5.89 -8.11
C GLU A 15 15.77 6.61 -6.97
N ARG A 16 15.06 6.87 -5.87
CA ARG A 16 15.53 7.72 -4.76
C ARG A 16 15.76 6.96 -3.46
N VAL A 17 15.25 5.74 -3.37
CA VAL A 17 15.35 4.91 -2.17
C VAL A 17 16.80 4.61 -1.82
N THR A 18 17.10 4.71 -0.53
CA THR A 18 18.39 4.40 0.08
C THR A 18 18.31 3.14 0.94
N GLU A 19 19.47 2.55 1.27
CA GLU A 19 19.53 1.40 2.20
C GLU A 19 18.95 1.73 3.58
N PHE A 20 19.04 3.00 4.01
CA PHE A 20 18.43 3.45 5.25
C PHE A 20 16.90 3.41 5.19
N ASP A 21 16.32 3.82 4.06
CA ASP A 21 14.87 3.76 3.85
C ASP A 21 14.39 2.30 3.82
N ILE A 22 15.12 1.42 3.12
CA ILE A 22 14.82 -0.02 3.09
C ILE A 22 14.84 -0.63 4.50
N ALA A 23 15.89 -0.35 5.28
CA ALA A 23 15.99 -0.85 6.66
C ALA A 23 14.87 -0.28 7.55
N THR A 24 14.49 0.98 7.35
CA THR A 24 13.38 1.61 8.07
C THR A 24 12.05 0.94 7.73
N ALA A 25 11.81 0.67 6.45
CA ALA A 25 10.62 -0.03 5.98
C ALA A 25 10.52 -1.45 6.54
N GLU A 26 11.63 -2.20 6.54
CA GLU A 26 11.69 -3.54 7.12
C GLU A 26 11.32 -3.52 8.61
N GLN A 27 11.85 -2.56 9.37
CA GLN A 27 11.49 -2.39 10.78
C GLN A 27 10.02 -2.05 10.98
N LEU A 28 9.42 -1.25 10.09
CA LEU A 28 7.98 -0.96 10.13
C LEU A 28 7.16 -2.24 9.90
N LEU A 29 7.52 -3.06 8.91
CA LEU A 29 6.83 -4.33 8.63
C LEU A 29 6.96 -5.33 9.77
N GLN A 30 8.14 -5.42 10.38
CA GLN A 30 8.34 -6.24 11.58
C GLN A 30 7.46 -5.75 12.74
N LYS A 31 7.30 -4.44 12.94
CA LYS A 31 6.38 -3.94 13.98
C LYS A 31 4.93 -4.29 13.65
N ILE A 32 4.51 -4.08 12.40
CA ILE A 32 3.17 -4.39 11.90
C ILE A 32 2.78 -5.84 12.20
N SER A 33 3.69 -6.80 11.96
CA SER A 33 3.41 -8.22 12.16
C SER A 33 3.16 -8.60 13.63
N HIS A 34 3.57 -7.77 14.58
CA HIS A 34 3.35 -7.98 16.02
C HIS A 34 2.14 -7.22 16.56
N VAL A 35 1.48 -6.39 15.74
CA VAL A 35 0.30 -5.64 16.17
C VAL A 35 -0.93 -6.56 16.25
N PRO A 36 -1.66 -6.61 17.39
CA PRO A 36 -2.88 -7.39 17.52
C PRO A 36 -4.00 -6.92 16.58
N ASP A 37 -4.85 -7.84 16.14
CA ASP A 37 -6.03 -7.53 15.32
C ASP A 37 -6.95 -6.50 15.98
N GLY A 38 -7.47 -5.59 15.17
CA GLY A 38 -8.31 -4.49 15.62
C GLY A 38 -7.57 -3.36 16.35
N SER A 39 -6.26 -3.48 16.60
CA SER A 39 -5.49 -2.38 17.19
C SER A 39 -5.39 -1.19 16.22
N PRO A 40 -5.65 0.05 16.69
CA PRO A 40 -5.49 1.24 15.86
C PRO A 40 -4.02 1.52 15.50
N GLU A 41 -3.07 0.89 16.21
CA GLU A 41 -1.64 0.99 15.91
C GLU A 41 -1.30 0.46 14.52
N TRP A 42 -2.00 -0.57 14.03
CA TRP A 42 -1.75 -1.13 12.70
C TRP A 42 -1.96 -0.08 11.61
N LEU A 43 -3.06 0.69 11.69
CA LEU A 43 -3.36 1.76 10.73
C LEU A 43 -2.29 2.86 10.71
N LYS A 44 -1.69 3.14 11.87
CA LYS A 44 -0.64 4.14 11.99
C LYS A 44 0.64 3.64 11.31
N LEU A 45 1.09 2.44 11.65
CA LEU A 45 2.32 1.85 11.09
C LEU A 45 2.19 1.58 9.59
N ASP A 46 1.03 1.13 9.14
CA ASP A 46 0.72 0.97 7.73
C ASP A 46 0.83 2.32 6.99
N ARG A 47 0.21 3.39 7.50
CA ARG A 47 0.34 4.73 6.90
C ARG A 47 1.79 5.19 6.86
N GLU A 48 2.57 4.92 7.91
CA GLU A 48 4.01 5.23 7.96
C GLU A 48 4.79 4.46 6.89
N PHE A 49 4.47 3.18 6.67
CA PHE A 49 5.11 2.37 5.64
C PHE A 49 4.89 2.94 4.23
N HIS A 50 3.64 3.25 3.83
CA HIS A 50 3.38 3.81 2.50
C HIS A 50 3.95 5.22 2.37
N TRP A 51 3.83 6.04 3.43
CA TRP A 51 4.30 7.42 3.40
C TRP A 51 5.82 7.55 3.27
N LEU A 52 6.58 6.60 3.84
CA LEU A 52 8.04 6.55 3.70
C LEU A 52 8.45 6.70 2.24
N TRP A 53 7.84 5.92 1.34
CA TRP A 53 8.15 5.94 -0.09
C TRP A 53 7.77 7.26 -0.75
N TYR A 54 6.56 7.75 -0.49
CA TYR A 54 6.08 8.98 -1.10
C TYR A 54 6.93 10.17 -0.67
N SER A 55 7.35 10.21 0.60
CA SER A 55 8.14 11.30 1.17
C SER A 55 9.52 11.49 0.51
N LEU A 56 10.01 10.49 -0.22
CA LEU A 56 11.27 10.59 -0.99
C LEU A 56 11.15 11.53 -2.20
N LEU A 57 9.93 11.87 -2.63
CA LEU A 57 9.68 12.65 -3.83
C LEU A 57 9.70 14.15 -3.54
N PRO A 58 10.48 14.96 -4.28
CA PRO A 58 10.49 16.42 -4.13
C PRO A 58 9.28 17.07 -4.85
N MET A 59 8.07 16.57 -4.62
CA MET A 59 6.85 16.96 -5.33
C MET A 59 5.75 17.43 -4.36
N PRO A 60 5.87 18.63 -3.76
CA PRO A 60 5.01 19.07 -2.65
C PRO A 60 3.52 19.12 -2.98
N ARG A 61 3.15 19.35 -4.24
CA ARG A 61 1.74 19.30 -4.68
C ARG A 61 1.21 17.87 -4.70
N LEU A 62 1.99 16.92 -5.22
CA LEU A 62 1.63 15.50 -5.24
C LEU A 62 1.49 14.96 -3.82
N LEU A 63 2.46 15.25 -2.94
CA LEU A 63 2.45 14.78 -1.56
C LEU A 63 1.22 15.26 -0.79
N ARG A 64 0.85 16.54 -0.93
CA ARG A 64 -0.38 17.06 -0.33
C ARG A 64 -1.63 16.35 -0.85
N THR A 65 -1.70 16.05 -2.14
CA THR A 65 -2.84 15.33 -2.71
C THR A 65 -2.91 13.90 -2.20
N ILE A 66 -1.78 13.18 -2.14
CA ILE A 66 -1.73 11.82 -1.58
C ILE A 66 -2.13 11.82 -0.11
N GLU A 67 -1.61 12.75 0.68
CA GLU A 67 -1.95 12.88 2.12
C GLU A 67 -3.45 13.06 2.32
N GLN A 68 -4.09 13.97 1.58
CA GLN A 68 -5.55 14.18 1.63
C GLN A 68 -6.33 12.91 1.26
N LEU A 69 -5.86 12.16 0.27
CA LEU A 69 -6.50 10.91 -0.14
C LEU A 69 -6.36 9.80 0.92
N LEU A 70 -5.19 9.71 1.57
CA LEU A 70 -4.96 8.79 2.68
C LEU A 70 -5.86 9.10 3.87
N ASP A 71 -6.02 10.37 4.22
CA ASP A 71 -6.89 10.81 5.33
C ASP A 71 -8.36 10.46 5.08
N VAL A 72 -8.83 10.56 3.83
CA VAL A 72 -10.17 10.11 3.44
C VAL A 72 -10.28 8.58 3.54
N ALA A 73 -9.28 7.84 3.05
CA ALA A 73 -9.26 6.39 3.07
C ALA A 73 -9.23 5.82 4.50
N GLN A 74 -8.57 6.51 5.43
CA GLN A 74 -8.33 6.03 6.80
C GLN A 74 -9.63 5.65 7.55
N ARG A 75 -10.75 6.34 7.26
CA ARG A 75 -12.06 6.01 7.84
C ARG A 75 -12.57 4.63 7.43
N TYR A 76 -12.36 4.24 6.18
CA TYR A 76 -12.78 2.93 5.65
C TYR A 76 -11.80 1.83 6.07
N ARG A 77 -10.51 2.17 6.15
CA ARG A 77 -9.47 1.24 6.61
C ARG A 77 -9.63 0.84 8.07
N ALA A 78 -10.21 1.71 8.91
CA ALA A 78 -10.55 1.35 10.27
C ALA A 78 -11.55 0.18 10.34
N ALA A 79 -12.56 0.14 9.45
CA ALA A 79 -13.48 -0.99 9.35
C ALA A 79 -12.80 -2.25 8.78
N PHE A 80 -11.92 -2.09 7.79
CA PHE A 80 -11.10 -3.19 7.26
C PHE A 80 -10.23 -3.85 8.33
N ASN A 81 -9.59 -3.05 9.18
CA ASN A 81 -8.74 -3.53 10.28
C ASN A 81 -9.49 -4.34 11.34
N LEU A 82 -10.82 -4.19 11.42
CA LEU A 82 -11.68 -4.99 12.29
C LEU A 82 -12.17 -6.30 11.64
N THR A 83 -11.88 -6.51 10.36
CA THR A 83 -12.31 -7.70 9.61
C THR A 83 -11.24 -8.79 9.71
N PRO A 84 -11.54 -9.95 10.31
CA PRO A 84 -10.56 -11.02 10.49
C PRO A 84 -9.96 -11.51 9.18
N GLY A 85 -8.64 -11.77 9.18
CA GLY A 85 -7.91 -12.37 8.05
C GLY A 85 -7.57 -11.42 6.90
N MET A 86 -8.17 -10.24 6.83
CA MET A 86 -7.90 -9.26 5.76
C MET A 86 -6.49 -8.64 5.86
N ARG A 87 -5.98 -8.47 7.09
CA ARG A 87 -4.62 -7.98 7.33
C ARG A 87 -3.54 -8.91 6.77
N ASN A 88 -3.75 -10.22 6.82
CA ASN A 88 -2.75 -11.20 6.39
C ASN A 88 -2.37 -11.03 4.92
N VAL A 89 -3.34 -10.66 4.08
CA VAL A 89 -3.11 -10.38 2.65
C VAL A 89 -2.31 -9.10 2.49
N SER A 90 -2.71 -8.00 3.14
CA SER A 90 -1.96 -6.74 3.08
C SER A 90 -0.55 -6.87 3.64
N ASP A 91 -0.36 -7.59 4.74
CA ASP A 91 0.97 -7.79 5.34
C ASP A 91 1.90 -8.53 4.37
N LEU A 92 1.40 -9.56 3.66
CA LEU A 92 2.17 -10.25 2.61
C LEU A 92 2.52 -9.30 1.45
N GLU A 93 1.55 -8.53 0.97
CA GLU A 93 1.75 -7.56 -0.12
C GLU A 93 2.76 -6.48 0.27
N HIS A 94 2.78 -6.04 1.53
CA HIS A 94 3.77 -5.08 2.02
C HIS A 94 5.19 -5.63 1.93
N TRP A 95 5.40 -6.91 2.29
CA TRP A 95 6.70 -7.56 2.10
C TRP A 95 7.10 -7.66 0.63
N MET A 96 6.15 -8.00 -0.26
CA MET A 96 6.41 -8.02 -1.71
C MET A 96 6.79 -6.63 -2.25
N LEU A 97 6.11 -5.58 -1.79
CA LEU A 97 6.45 -4.20 -2.12
C LEU A 97 7.86 -3.84 -1.64
N LEU A 98 8.22 -4.19 -0.40
CA LEU A 98 9.56 -3.96 0.13
C LEU A 98 10.64 -4.65 -0.74
N GLU A 99 10.42 -5.90 -1.13
CA GLU A 99 11.35 -6.62 -2.00
C GLU A 99 11.48 -5.96 -3.38
N ALA A 100 10.39 -5.48 -3.97
CA ALA A 100 10.44 -4.72 -5.23
C ALA A 100 11.22 -3.41 -5.07
N MET A 101 11.03 -2.68 -3.96
CA MET A 101 11.79 -1.46 -3.65
C MET A 101 13.29 -1.77 -3.49
N LYS A 102 13.63 -2.84 -2.77
CA LYS A 102 15.02 -3.29 -2.54
C LYS A 102 15.69 -3.74 -3.84
N GLY A 103 14.94 -4.44 -4.71
CA GLY A 103 15.38 -4.87 -6.03
C GLY A 103 15.43 -3.75 -7.07
N ARG A 104 15.01 -2.53 -6.71
CA ARG A 104 14.86 -1.37 -7.61
C ARG A 104 13.97 -1.64 -8.83
N GLN A 105 12.91 -2.41 -8.63
CA GLN A 105 11.97 -2.83 -9.67
C GLN A 105 10.77 -1.89 -9.73
N ALA A 106 10.91 -0.78 -10.46
CA ALA A 106 9.89 0.29 -10.50
C ALA A 106 8.52 -0.16 -11.02
N GLU A 107 8.49 -0.94 -12.10
CA GLU A 107 7.23 -1.44 -12.66
C GLU A 107 6.59 -2.50 -11.77
N ASP A 108 7.38 -3.37 -11.14
CA ASP A 108 6.85 -4.37 -10.20
C ASP A 108 6.28 -3.69 -8.95
N ALA A 109 6.98 -2.71 -8.38
CA ALA A 109 6.49 -1.94 -7.23
C ALA A 109 5.15 -1.22 -7.56
N LYS A 110 5.03 -0.69 -8.78
CA LYS A 110 3.80 -0.07 -9.27
C LYS A 110 2.66 -1.08 -9.41
N ALA A 111 2.90 -2.20 -10.09
CA ALA A 111 1.89 -3.23 -10.33
C ALA A 111 1.41 -3.85 -9.02
N LEU A 112 2.33 -4.16 -8.10
CA LEU A 112 2.01 -4.67 -6.77
C LEU A 112 1.17 -3.67 -5.98
N LEU A 113 1.51 -2.38 -6.02
CA LEU A 113 0.73 -1.38 -5.29
C LEU A 113 -0.66 -1.20 -5.89
N GLN A 114 -0.83 -1.34 -7.20
CA GLN A 114 -2.16 -1.35 -7.82
C GLN A 114 -3.01 -2.52 -7.35
N VAL A 115 -2.43 -3.73 -7.25
CA VAL A 115 -3.12 -4.91 -6.70
C VAL A 115 -3.51 -4.67 -5.25
N HIS A 116 -2.56 -4.24 -4.42
CA HIS A 116 -2.78 -3.93 -3.01
C HIS A 116 -3.92 -2.93 -2.80
N LEU A 117 -3.95 -1.85 -3.57
CA LEU A 117 -5.00 -0.83 -3.47
C LEU A 117 -6.40 -1.33 -3.87
N ARG A 118 -6.51 -2.39 -4.69
CA ARG A 118 -7.79 -3.02 -5.00
C ARG A 118 -8.30 -3.92 -3.88
N HIS A 119 -7.39 -4.48 -3.08
CA HIS A 119 -7.74 -5.32 -1.92
C HIS A 119 -8.05 -4.48 -0.67
N VAL A 120 -7.50 -3.27 -0.57
CA VAL A 120 -7.75 -2.34 0.55
C VAL A 120 -8.94 -1.43 0.22
N PRO A 121 -10.05 -1.47 0.97
CA PRO A 121 -11.24 -0.69 0.67
C PRO A 121 -11.01 0.81 0.84
N THR A 122 -11.50 1.58 -0.14
CA THR A 122 -11.43 3.05 -0.15
C THR A 122 -12.80 3.73 -0.04
N SER A 123 -13.86 2.94 0.13
CA SER A 123 -15.25 3.38 0.33
C SER A 123 -16.02 2.29 1.10
N LEU A 124 -17.25 2.58 1.55
CA LEU A 124 -18.13 1.62 2.21
C LEU A 124 -18.77 0.60 1.25
N GLU A 125 -18.32 0.51 0.00
CA GLU A 125 -18.78 -0.58 -0.86
C GLU A 125 -18.42 -1.91 -0.19
N THR A 126 -19.44 -2.72 0.04
CA THR A 126 -19.29 -3.99 0.76
C THR A 126 -18.25 -4.83 0.03
N PRO A 127 -17.16 -5.28 0.68
CA PRO A 127 -16.22 -6.20 0.06
C PRO A 127 -17.00 -7.47 -0.26
N THR A 128 -17.36 -7.65 -1.52
CA THR A 128 -17.88 -8.92 -2.00
C THR A 128 -16.68 -9.81 -2.32
N ALA A 129 -16.79 -11.12 -2.04
CA ALA A 129 -15.77 -12.09 -2.40
C ALA A 129 -15.36 -12.02 -3.89
N ALA A 130 -16.23 -11.46 -4.74
CA ALA A 130 -16.00 -11.23 -6.16
C ALA A 130 -14.92 -10.17 -6.48
N ASN A 131 -14.66 -9.20 -5.60
CA ASN A 131 -13.64 -8.16 -5.86
C ASN A 131 -12.20 -8.67 -5.74
N PHE A 132 -11.99 -9.83 -5.11
CA PHE A 132 -10.66 -10.41 -4.88
C PHE A 132 -10.17 -11.31 -6.03
N PHE A 133 -11.05 -11.67 -6.97
CA PHE A 133 -10.74 -12.58 -8.10
C PHE A 133 -10.95 -11.95 -9.48
N ARG A 134 -11.08 -10.62 -9.58
CA ARG A 134 -11.10 -9.97 -10.89
C ARG A 134 -9.70 -9.97 -11.50
N THR A 135 -9.39 -11.01 -12.27
CA THR A 135 -8.49 -10.85 -13.42
C THR A 135 -9.23 -10.02 -14.47
N ASP A 136 -8.56 -9.02 -15.03
CA ASP A 136 -9.10 -8.23 -16.13
C ASP A 136 -9.35 -9.17 -17.33
N PRO A 137 -10.53 -9.18 -17.96
CA PRO A 137 -10.76 -10.00 -19.15
C PRO A 137 -9.86 -9.65 -20.34
N SER A 138 -9.03 -8.62 -20.24
CA SER A 138 -8.08 -8.23 -21.28
C SER A 138 -6.77 -9.02 -21.29
N ASP A 139 -6.49 -9.88 -20.30
CA ASP A 139 -5.25 -10.67 -20.23
C ASP A 139 -5.35 -12.08 -20.85
N THR A 140 -6.45 -12.39 -21.54
CA THR A 140 -6.54 -13.57 -22.42
C THR A 140 -6.71 -13.14 -23.86
N ALA A 141 -5.60 -12.70 -24.47
CA ALA A 141 -5.44 -12.68 -25.91
C ALA A 141 -4.17 -13.48 -26.25
N ASP A 142 -4.36 -14.78 -26.47
CA ASP A 142 -3.74 -15.57 -27.54
C ASP A 142 -4.45 -16.94 -27.65
#